data_AF-M7WL69-F1
#
_entry.id   AF-M7WL69-F1
#
_cell.length_a   1.000
_cell.length_b   1.000
_cell.length_c   1.000
_cell.angle_alpha   90.00
_cell.angle_beta   90.00
_cell.angle_gamma   90.00
#
_symmetry.space_group_name_H-M   'P 1'
#
loop_
_entity.id
_entity.type
_entity.pdbx_description
1 polymer ?
#
loop_
_entity_poly.entity_id
_entity_poly.type
_entity_poly.pdbx_seq_one_letter_code
_entity_poly.pdbx_strand_id
1 'polypeptide(L)'
;MVEGACLVCGNRTTKRCTRCLHESGIDLFCSPECQKLVWRGHKLFCGANAFPLVLPFLTPAEAETAIANLDKPAIPIDDKDKERDVPISQVARSEAIQTRTHDPSETIIVLALAANRVDEGPFSEGSFRVDVLNWLLKQHQDLFNNAILPAHMRNANRAQTTLLHDLVCLLTLVRVGRSADGDVAEAQFQSVASCMKALFAYTAAHFPFSAVLALASSLGGEDAVMRS
;
A
#
# COMPACT_ATOMS: atom_id res chain seq x y z
N MET A 1 -22.45 13.99 -11.31
CA MET A 1 -21.42 12.95 -11.45
C MET A 1 -20.10 13.58 -11.08
N VAL A 2 -19.30 12.96 -10.21
CA VAL A 2 -17.97 13.49 -9.88
C VAL A 2 -17.02 13.04 -10.98
N GLU A 3 -16.39 14.00 -11.67
CA GLU A 3 -15.36 13.73 -12.67
C GLU A 3 -13.99 13.59 -12.00
N GLY A 4 -13.18 12.66 -12.47
CA GLY A 4 -11.83 12.42 -11.95
C GLY A 4 -10.88 11.92 -13.04
N ALA A 5 -9.59 11.82 -12.73
CA ALA A 5 -8.61 11.23 -13.63
C ALA A 5 -8.53 9.71 -13.42
N CYS A 6 -8.30 8.96 -14.49
CA CYS A 6 -7.94 7.55 -14.39
C CYS A 6 -6.59 7.42 -13.69
N LEU A 7 -6.52 6.56 -12.69
CA LEU A 7 -5.26 6.28 -12.00
C LEU A 7 -4.18 5.72 -12.94
N VAL A 8 -4.56 4.92 -13.93
CA VAL A 8 -3.58 4.20 -14.79
C VAL A 8 -3.09 5.06 -15.95
N CYS A 9 -3.98 5.80 -16.61
CA CYS A 9 -3.65 6.53 -17.84
C CYS A 9 -3.87 8.05 -17.75
N GLY A 10 -4.32 8.58 -16.59
CA GLY A 10 -4.55 10.01 -16.39
C GLY A 10 -5.78 10.60 -17.10
N ASN A 11 -6.41 9.87 -18.03
CA ASN A 11 -7.56 10.38 -18.79
C ASN A 11 -8.75 10.72 -17.89
N ARG A 12 -9.42 11.84 -18.16
CA ARG A 12 -10.67 12.22 -17.48
C ARG A 12 -11.72 11.14 -17.67
N THR A 13 -12.42 10.82 -16.59
CA THR A 13 -13.45 9.79 -16.61
C THR A 13 -14.50 9.97 -15.53
N THR A 14 -15.71 9.50 -15.84
CA THR A 14 -16.83 9.29 -14.92
C THR A 14 -17.07 7.80 -14.64
N LYS A 15 -16.37 6.90 -15.36
CA LYS A 15 -16.44 5.45 -15.14
C LYS A 15 -15.67 5.08 -13.88
N ARG A 16 -16.11 4.04 -13.18
CA ARG A 16 -15.59 3.62 -11.86
C ARG A 16 -15.66 2.10 -11.72
N CYS A 17 -14.91 1.55 -10.76
CA CYS A 17 -15.14 0.17 -10.34
C CYS A 17 -16.56 0.06 -9.77
N THR A 18 -17.41 -0.77 -10.37
CA THR A 18 -18.83 -0.88 -9.99
C THR A 18 -19.00 -1.19 -8.51
N ARG A 19 -18.22 -2.13 -7.96
CA ARG A 19 -18.28 -2.48 -6.54
C ARG A 19 -17.88 -1.30 -5.65
N CYS A 20 -16.76 -0.65 -5.93
CA CYS A 20 -16.34 0.49 -5.12
C CYS A 20 -17.32 1.65 -5.23
N LEU A 21 -17.88 1.92 -6.41
CA LEU A 21 -18.89 2.96 -6.59
C LEU A 21 -20.12 2.73 -5.69
N HIS A 22 -20.61 1.48 -5.61
CA HIS A 22 -21.79 1.16 -4.82
C HIS A 22 -21.51 0.95 -3.32
N GLU A 23 -20.37 0.38 -2.98
CA GLU A 23 -20.09 -0.10 -1.61
C GLU A 23 -19.22 0.87 -0.80
N SER A 24 -18.40 1.73 -1.43
CA SER A 24 -17.39 2.55 -0.71
C SER A 24 -17.19 3.98 -1.24
N GLY A 25 -17.66 4.29 -2.45
CA GLY A 25 -17.48 5.57 -3.14
C GLY A 25 -16.02 5.88 -3.53
N ILE A 26 -15.20 4.85 -3.77
CA ILE A 26 -13.79 5.02 -4.21
C ILE A 26 -13.69 4.94 -5.73
N ASP A 27 -12.97 5.89 -6.33
CA ASP A 27 -13.11 6.27 -7.72
C ASP A 27 -11.78 6.23 -8.50
N LEU A 28 -11.52 5.18 -9.31
CA LEU A 28 -10.13 4.92 -9.78
C LEU A 28 -9.93 4.74 -11.32
N PHE A 29 -10.89 4.25 -12.09
CA PHE A 29 -10.60 3.69 -13.43
C PHE A 29 -11.48 4.19 -14.56
N CYS A 30 -10.89 4.51 -15.73
CA CYS A 30 -11.66 4.94 -16.90
C CYS A 30 -12.18 3.79 -17.78
N SER A 31 -11.64 2.59 -17.68
CA SER A 31 -12.04 1.45 -18.51
C SER A 31 -11.73 0.10 -17.84
N PRO A 32 -12.38 -1.00 -18.28
CA PRO A 32 -12.04 -2.35 -17.82
C PRO A 32 -10.59 -2.74 -18.10
N GLU A 33 -9.99 -2.24 -19.18
CA GLU A 33 -8.59 -2.50 -19.55
C GLU A 33 -7.64 -1.88 -18.53
N CYS A 34 -7.87 -0.61 -18.16
CA CYS A 34 -7.11 0.04 -17.08
C CYS A 34 -7.30 -0.69 -15.74
N GLN A 35 -8.52 -1.12 -15.42
CA GLN A 35 -8.78 -1.88 -14.20
C GLN A 35 -8.02 -3.21 -14.18
N LYS A 36 -7.97 -3.95 -15.30
CA LYS A 36 -7.26 -5.23 -15.41
C LYS A 36 -5.77 -5.11 -15.08
N LEU A 37 -5.11 -4.04 -15.53
CA LEU A 37 -3.68 -3.80 -15.31
C LEU A 37 -3.30 -3.74 -13.82
N VAL A 38 -4.20 -3.22 -12.99
CA VAL A 38 -3.97 -3.04 -11.54
C VAL A 38 -4.86 -3.92 -10.67
N TRP A 39 -5.64 -4.81 -11.28
CA TRP A 39 -6.64 -5.61 -10.57
C TRP A 39 -6.03 -6.47 -9.45
N ARG A 40 -4.81 -6.98 -9.63
CA ARG A 40 -4.11 -7.79 -8.60
C ARG A 40 -3.95 -7.03 -7.28
N GLY A 41 -3.66 -5.73 -7.31
CA GLY A 41 -3.61 -4.87 -6.13
C GLY A 41 -4.97 -4.38 -5.70
N HIS A 42 -5.74 -3.82 -6.63
CA HIS A 42 -7.04 -3.24 -6.32
C HIS A 42 -7.99 -4.25 -5.65
N LYS A 43 -7.98 -5.52 -6.08
CA LYS A 43 -8.85 -6.57 -5.52
C LYS A 43 -8.64 -6.82 -4.02
N LEU A 44 -7.48 -6.47 -3.46
CA LEU A 44 -7.18 -6.67 -2.04
C LEU A 44 -8.08 -5.80 -1.14
N PHE A 45 -8.50 -4.65 -1.65
CA PHE A 45 -9.29 -3.66 -0.92
C PHE A 45 -10.62 -3.34 -1.60
N CYS A 46 -10.96 -3.98 -2.72
CA CYS A 46 -12.13 -3.63 -3.52
C CYS A 46 -13.48 -3.78 -2.76
N GLY A 47 -14.46 -2.94 -3.13
CA GLY A 47 -15.83 -3.01 -2.61
C GLY A 47 -15.95 -2.42 -1.21
N ALA A 48 -16.68 -3.11 -0.33
CA ALA A 48 -16.89 -2.74 1.07
C ALA A 48 -15.59 -2.67 1.89
N ASN A 49 -14.52 -3.33 1.44
CA ASN A 49 -13.21 -3.28 2.09
C ASN A 49 -12.44 -2.01 1.76
N ALA A 50 -12.91 -1.21 0.80
CA ALA A 50 -12.18 -0.04 0.36
C ALA A 50 -12.35 1.09 1.36
N PHE A 51 -13.57 1.32 1.85
CA PHE A 51 -13.89 2.37 2.81
C PHE A 51 -15.08 1.96 3.70
N PRO A 52 -14.92 1.83 5.03
CA PRO A 52 -13.66 1.97 5.78
C PRO A 52 -12.64 0.92 5.33
N LEU A 53 -11.36 1.29 5.35
CA LEU A 53 -10.31 0.44 4.83
C LEU A 53 -10.14 -0.81 5.69
N VAL A 54 -10.25 -1.98 5.06
CA VAL A 54 -10.05 -3.29 5.70
C VAL A 54 -8.89 -4.00 5.05
N LEU A 55 -7.86 -4.29 5.83
CA LEU A 55 -6.74 -5.12 5.38
C LEU A 55 -7.18 -6.56 5.14
N PRO A 56 -6.61 -7.26 4.15
CA PRO A 56 -6.96 -8.65 3.90
C PRO A 56 -6.55 -9.53 5.08
N PHE A 57 -7.50 -10.28 5.65
CA PHE A 57 -7.27 -11.20 6.76
C PHE A 57 -6.19 -12.22 6.46
N LEU A 58 -5.49 -12.66 7.50
CA LEU A 58 -4.59 -13.81 7.43
C LEU A 58 -5.36 -15.11 7.19
N THR A 59 -4.76 -16.02 6.43
CA THR A 59 -5.21 -17.41 6.43
C THR A 59 -4.88 -18.07 7.78
N PRO A 60 -5.54 -19.17 8.17
CA PRO A 60 -5.20 -19.89 9.40
C PRO A 60 -3.71 -20.27 9.49
N ALA A 61 -3.12 -20.77 8.39
CA ALA A 61 -1.70 -21.13 8.34
C ALA A 61 -0.78 -19.91 8.50
N GLU A 62 -1.14 -18.78 7.90
CA GLU A 62 -0.42 -17.52 8.10
C GLU A 62 -0.52 -17.04 9.55
N ALA A 63 -1.70 -17.17 10.18
CA ALA A 63 -1.89 -16.80 11.57
C ALA A 63 -1.10 -17.70 12.52
N GLU A 64 -1.06 -19.01 12.28
CA GLU A 64 -0.23 -19.95 13.03
C GLU A 64 1.26 -19.61 12.90
N THR A 65 1.72 -19.33 11.68
CA THR A 65 3.09 -18.90 11.40
C THR A 65 3.41 -17.58 12.11
N ALA A 66 2.47 -16.63 12.09
CA ALA A 66 2.60 -15.37 12.79
C ALA A 66 2.79 -15.57 14.30
N ILE A 67 1.90 -16.36 14.92
CA ILE A 67 1.96 -16.65 16.35
C ILE A 67 3.29 -17.31 16.72
N ALA A 68 3.77 -18.26 15.91
CA ALA A 68 5.05 -18.94 16.14
C ALA A 68 6.28 -18.02 16.02
N ASN A 69 6.16 -16.86 15.37
CA ASN A 69 7.27 -15.95 15.10
C ASN A 69 7.22 -14.66 15.96
N LEU A 70 6.25 -14.50 16.86
CA LEU A 70 6.10 -13.27 17.66
C LEU A 70 7.34 -12.91 18.48
N ASP A 71 8.18 -13.88 18.85
CA ASP A 71 9.39 -13.63 19.63
C ASP A 71 10.63 -13.29 18.78
N LYS A 72 10.51 -13.30 17.45
CA LYS A 72 11.61 -12.93 16.54
C LYS A 72 11.77 -11.39 16.44
N PRO A 73 12.98 -10.85 16.14
CA PRO A 73 13.29 -9.41 16.23
C PRO A 73 12.75 -8.58 15.05
N ALA A 74 11.91 -7.55 15.22
CA ALA A 74 11.08 -6.83 14.22
C ALA A 74 11.70 -6.55 12.81
N ILE A 75 13.01 -6.30 12.71
CA ILE A 75 13.74 -5.97 11.48
C ILE A 75 14.85 -7.01 11.25
N PRO A 76 15.04 -7.55 10.02
CA PRO A 76 16.21 -8.37 9.71
C PRO A 76 17.49 -7.55 9.88
N ILE A 77 18.43 -8.08 10.64
CA ILE A 77 19.74 -7.48 10.89
C ILE A 77 20.47 -7.39 9.54
N ASP A 78 20.71 -6.17 9.03
CA ASP A 78 21.77 -5.95 8.03
C ASP A 78 23.10 -6.21 8.76
N ASP A 79 24.12 -6.77 8.09
CA ASP A 79 25.43 -7.22 8.63
C ASP A 79 26.24 -6.11 9.37
N LYS A 80 25.65 -4.93 9.54
CA LYS A 80 26.15 -3.76 10.26
C LYS A 80 25.38 -3.48 11.55
N ASP A 81 25.01 -4.52 12.29
CA ASP A 81 25.07 -4.62 13.76
C ASP A 81 24.57 -3.46 14.65
N LYS A 82 23.69 -2.57 14.17
CA LYS A 82 23.07 -1.52 15.00
C LYS A 82 21.72 -1.07 14.47
N GLU A 83 20.70 -1.93 14.53
CA GLU A 83 19.36 -1.42 14.87
C GLU A 83 18.38 -2.50 15.38
N ARG A 84 18.22 -2.51 16.71
CA ARG A 84 17.05 -2.92 17.50
C ARG A 84 16.55 -4.37 17.33
N ASP A 85 17.11 -5.27 18.16
CA ASP A 85 16.60 -6.62 18.51
C ASP A 85 15.22 -6.61 19.22
N VAL A 86 14.34 -5.67 18.92
CA VAL A 86 13.03 -5.57 19.60
C VAL A 86 12.14 -6.69 19.07
N PRO A 87 11.68 -7.64 19.91
CA PRO A 87 10.78 -8.71 19.48
C PRO A 87 9.49 -8.15 18.87
N ILE A 88 8.91 -8.84 17.89
CA ILE A 88 7.63 -8.44 17.30
C ILE A 88 6.55 -8.31 18.37
N SER A 89 6.55 -9.20 19.36
CA SER A 89 5.64 -9.14 20.51
C SER A 89 5.79 -7.85 21.33
N GLN A 90 6.99 -7.27 21.38
CA GLN A 90 7.23 -6.01 22.06
C GLN A 90 6.81 -4.81 21.21
N VAL A 91 7.01 -4.85 19.89
CA VAL A 91 6.45 -3.85 18.96
C VAL A 91 4.92 -3.85 19.05
N ALA A 92 4.31 -5.04 19.02
CA ALA A 92 2.87 -5.21 19.18
C ALA A 92 2.35 -4.59 20.48
N ARG A 93 3.09 -4.77 21.58
CA ARG A 93 2.75 -4.18 22.88
C ARG A 93 2.97 -2.67 22.92
N SER A 94 4.03 -2.13 22.31
CA SER A 94 4.25 -0.68 22.30
C SER A 94 3.18 0.04 21.48
N GLU A 95 2.80 -0.53 20.34
CA GLU A 95 1.67 -0.05 19.53
C GLU A 95 0.36 -0.11 20.36
N ALA A 96 0.05 -1.27 20.95
CA ALA A 96 -1.15 -1.46 21.77
C ALA A 96 -1.19 -0.60 23.06
N ILE A 97 -0.04 -0.16 23.58
CA ILE A 97 0.03 0.73 24.75
C ILE A 97 -0.18 2.20 24.32
N GLN A 98 0.30 2.60 23.14
CA GLN A 98 0.05 3.94 22.59
C GLN A 98 -1.42 4.11 22.18
N THR A 99 -2.08 3.03 21.78
CA THR A 99 -3.47 3.05 21.32
C THR A 99 -4.38 2.34 22.31
N ARG A 100 -5.08 3.10 23.18
CA ARG A 100 -6.04 2.54 24.16
C ARG A 100 -7.29 1.87 23.54
N THR A 101 -7.24 1.46 22.28
CA THR A 101 -8.32 0.81 21.54
C THR A 101 -7.71 -0.28 20.64
N HIS A 102 -7.96 -1.55 20.96
CA HIS A 102 -7.59 -2.69 20.11
C HIS A 102 -8.35 -2.62 18.77
N ASP A 103 -7.76 -2.02 17.73
CA ASP A 103 -8.27 -2.12 16.36
C ASP A 103 -7.73 -3.39 15.69
N PRO A 104 -8.60 -4.25 15.11
CA PRO A 104 -8.18 -5.47 14.42
C PRO A 104 -7.18 -5.24 13.28
N SER A 105 -7.17 -4.05 12.67
CA SER A 105 -6.30 -3.72 11.53
C SER A 105 -4.82 -3.71 11.93
N GLU A 106 -4.47 -3.17 13.09
CA GLU A 106 -3.09 -3.16 13.61
C GLU A 106 -2.64 -4.56 14.02
N THR A 107 -3.56 -5.35 14.57
CA THR A 107 -3.30 -6.76 14.88
C THR A 107 -3.00 -7.53 13.59
N ILE A 108 -3.72 -7.26 12.50
CA ILE A 108 -3.45 -7.89 11.19
C ILE A 108 -2.08 -7.44 10.63
N ILE A 109 -1.72 -6.17 10.78
CA ILE A 109 -0.40 -5.64 10.38
C ILE A 109 0.72 -6.37 11.12
N VAL A 110 0.64 -6.43 12.45
CA VAL A 110 1.63 -7.10 13.31
C VAL A 110 1.69 -8.60 13.02
N LEU A 111 0.55 -9.26 12.88
CA LEU A 111 0.52 -10.69 12.58
C LEU A 111 1.04 -10.95 11.15
N ALA A 112 0.77 -10.09 10.17
CA ALA A 112 1.36 -10.22 8.84
C ALA A 112 2.89 -10.10 8.91
N LEU A 113 3.41 -9.16 9.70
CA LEU A 113 4.85 -9.01 9.92
C LEU A 113 5.47 -10.28 10.53
N ALA A 114 4.77 -10.93 11.44
CA ALA A 114 5.22 -12.20 12.01
C ALA A 114 5.04 -13.40 11.06
N ALA A 115 3.99 -13.42 10.23
CA ALA A 115 3.75 -14.48 9.25
C ALA A 115 4.83 -14.50 8.17
N ASN A 116 5.24 -13.31 7.72
CA ASN A 116 6.17 -13.12 6.61
C ASN A 116 7.65 -13.15 7.03
N ARG A 117 7.94 -13.70 8.22
CA ARG A 117 9.29 -13.92 8.76
C ARG A 117 10.02 -15.12 8.21
N VAL A 118 9.34 -15.94 7.42
CA VAL A 118 9.98 -17.04 6.71
C VAL A 118 10.87 -16.41 5.66
N ASP A 119 12.17 -16.69 5.80
CA ASP A 119 13.27 -16.11 5.05
C ASP A 119 13.21 -16.57 3.58
N GLU A 120 12.31 -16.00 2.80
CA GLU A 120 12.22 -16.25 1.37
C GLU A 120 12.65 -15.04 0.55
N GLY A 121 13.81 -14.45 0.87
CA GLY A 121 14.48 -13.46 0.03
C GLY A 121 13.65 -12.23 -0.35
N PRO A 122 14.17 -11.35 -1.24
CA PRO A 122 13.47 -10.11 -1.59
C PRO A 122 12.21 -10.33 -2.43
N PHE A 123 12.07 -11.50 -3.07
CA PHE A 123 10.94 -11.92 -3.88
C PHE A 123 11.03 -13.45 -4.02
N SER A 124 10.45 -14.22 -3.12
CA SER A 124 10.15 -15.60 -3.48
C SER A 124 9.02 -15.65 -4.49
N GLU A 125 8.67 -16.82 -5.00
CA GLU A 125 7.36 -17.07 -5.62
C GLU A 125 6.16 -16.83 -4.65
N GLY A 126 6.36 -16.02 -3.60
CA GLY A 126 5.38 -15.61 -2.62
C GLY A 126 4.19 -14.86 -3.23
N SER A 127 3.11 -14.86 -2.45
CA SER A 127 1.85 -14.23 -2.82
C SER A 127 2.02 -12.72 -2.97
N PHE A 128 1.63 -12.13 -4.11
CA PHE A 128 1.56 -10.67 -4.32
C PHE A 128 0.86 -9.90 -3.17
N ARG A 129 -0.05 -10.57 -2.44
CA ARG A 129 -0.66 -10.01 -1.23
C ARG A 129 0.37 -9.76 -0.12
N VAL A 130 1.24 -10.74 0.15
CA VAL A 130 2.30 -10.66 1.17
C VAL A 130 3.21 -9.48 0.88
N ASP A 131 3.59 -9.34 -0.37
CA ASP A 131 4.39 -8.24 -0.89
C ASP A 131 3.80 -6.85 -0.62
N VAL A 132 2.50 -6.67 -0.89
CA VAL A 132 1.79 -5.41 -0.60
C VAL A 132 1.75 -5.16 0.90
N LEU A 133 1.46 -6.18 1.71
CA LEU A 133 1.42 -6.05 3.17
C LEU A 133 2.79 -5.70 3.75
N ASN A 134 3.87 -6.33 3.28
CA ASN A 134 5.23 -6.05 3.70
C ASN A 134 5.68 -4.64 3.29
N TRP A 135 5.30 -4.19 2.10
CA TRP A 135 5.56 -2.80 1.69
C TRP A 135 4.80 -1.81 2.59
N LEU A 136 3.51 -2.05 2.82
CA LEU A 136 2.70 -1.21 3.69
C LEU A 136 3.28 -1.14 5.09
N LEU A 137 3.69 -2.27 5.65
CA LEU A 137 4.39 -2.36 6.92
C LEU A 137 5.64 -1.48 6.97
N LYS A 138 6.53 -1.64 5.98
CA LYS A 138 7.79 -0.89 5.92
C LYS A 138 7.54 0.62 5.82
N GLN A 139 6.52 1.03 5.09
CA GLN A 139 6.24 2.45 4.83
C GLN A 139 5.26 3.07 5.84
N HIS A 140 4.50 2.29 6.60
CA HIS A 140 3.39 2.81 7.42
C HIS A 140 3.86 3.85 8.43
N GLN A 141 4.98 3.61 9.12
CA GLN A 141 5.53 4.58 10.08
C GLN A 141 5.86 5.91 9.40
N ASP A 142 6.51 5.88 8.23
CA ASP A 142 6.88 7.09 7.49
C ASP A 142 5.63 7.82 6.99
N LEU A 143 4.66 7.08 6.46
CA LEU A 143 3.38 7.63 6.00
C LEU A 143 2.59 8.22 7.17
N PHE A 144 2.62 7.60 8.35
CA PHE A 144 2.00 8.10 9.57
C PHE A 144 2.67 9.38 10.08
N ASN A 145 3.99 9.37 10.20
CA ASN A 145 4.78 10.54 10.65
C ASN A 145 4.56 11.77 9.76
N ASN A 146 4.24 11.56 8.48
CA ASN A 146 3.97 12.62 7.51
C ASN A 146 2.47 12.93 7.33
N ALA A 147 1.60 12.42 8.21
CA ALA A 147 0.15 12.60 8.18
C ALA A 147 -0.53 12.11 6.88
N ILE A 148 0.12 11.21 6.15
CA ILE A 148 -0.39 10.59 4.92
C ILE A 148 -1.39 9.50 5.26
N LEU A 149 -1.05 8.65 6.24
CA LEU A 149 -1.94 7.61 6.75
C LEU A 149 -2.17 7.82 8.25
N PRO A 150 -3.33 7.43 8.79
CA PRO A 150 -3.53 7.40 10.22
C PRO A 150 -2.75 6.23 10.86
N ALA A 151 -2.55 6.29 12.17
CA ALA A 151 -2.08 5.14 12.95
C ALA A 151 -3.02 3.95 12.74
N HIS A 152 -4.32 4.17 13.02
CA HIS A 152 -5.37 3.21 12.78
C HIS A 152 -5.93 3.32 11.36
N MET A 153 -5.61 2.34 10.50
CA MET A 153 -6.07 2.32 9.10
C MET A 153 -7.59 2.38 8.93
N ARG A 154 -8.36 1.86 9.89
CA ARG A 154 -9.84 1.97 9.90
C ARG A 154 -10.34 3.42 10.06
N ASN A 155 -9.53 4.29 10.64
CA ASN A 155 -9.80 5.72 10.78
C ASN A 155 -9.35 6.53 9.56
N ALA A 156 -8.86 5.87 8.51
CA ALA A 156 -8.46 6.55 7.29
C ALA A 156 -9.67 7.29 6.72
N ASN A 157 -9.51 8.58 6.50
CA ASN A 157 -10.51 9.35 5.79
C ASN A 157 -10.53 8.95 4.30
N ARG A 158 -11.49 9.49 3.55
CA ARG A 158 -11.65 9.15 2.13
C ARG A 158 -10.39 9.48 1.31
N ALA A 159 -9.71 10.59 1.59
CA ALA A 159 -8.51 10.97 0.85
C ALA A 159 -7.34 10.01 1.12
N GLN A 160 -7.13 9.65 2.39
CA GLN A 160 -6.12 8.68 2.82
C GLN A 160 -6.36 7.30 2.19
N THR A 161 -7.63 6.89 2.15
CA THR A 161 -8.06 5.64 1.54
C THR A 161 -7.82 5.62 0.04
N THR A 162 -8.19 6.68 -0.67
CA THR A 162 -7.95 6.80 -2.12
C THR A 162 -6.46 6.75 -2.41
N LEU A 163 -5.65 7.52 -1.67
CA LEU A 163 -4.21 7.55 -1.86
C LEU A 163 -3.57 6.17 -1.65
N LEU A 164 -4.02 5.42 -0.64
CA LEU A 164 -3.56 4.05 -0.43
C LEU A 164 -3.88 3.15 -1.62
N HIS A 165 -5.08 3.24 -2.17
CA HIS A 165 -5.45 2.46 -3.36
C HIS A 165 -4.55 2.81 -4.53
N ASP A 166 -4.24 4.09 -4.70
CA ASP A 166 -3.35 4.58 -5.74
C ASP A 166 -1.93 4.01 -5.60
N LEU A 167 -1.40 3.99 -4.37
CA LEU A 167 -0.11 3.39 -4.03
C LEU A 167 -0.07 1.89 -4.33
N VAL A 168 -1.09 1.14 -3.92
CA VAL A 168 -1.18 -0.31 -4.15
C VAL A 168 -1.27 -0.63 -5.64
N CYS A 169 -2.00 0.18 -6.40
CA CYS A 169 -2.07 0.04 -7.85
C CYS A 169 -0.73 0.38 -8.52
N LEU A 170 -0.03 1.43 -8.09
CA LEU A 170 1.32 1.75 -8.56
C LEU A 170 2.29 0.58 -8.32
N LEU A 171 2.28 0.01 -7.12
CA LEU A 171 3.10 -1.18 -6.79
C LEU A 171 2.75 -2.38 -7.69
N THR A 172 1.47 -2.53 -8.04
CA THR A 172 1.04 -3.56 -8.99
C THR A 172 1.68 -3.33 -10.35
N LEU A 173 1.64 -2.10 -10.86
CA LEU A 173 2.22 -1.77 -12.16
C LEU A 173 3.74 -1.98 -12.18
N VAL A 174 4.45 -1.54 -11.14
CA VAL A 174 5.90 -1.70 -11.02
C VAL A 174 6.29 -3.17 -10.94
N ARG A 175 5.54 -4.00 -10.20
CA ARG A 175 5.80 -5.44 -10.12
C ARG A 175 5.57 -6.16 -11.45
N VAL A 176 4.44 -5.90 -12.10
CA VAL A 176 4.11 -6.56 -13.38
C VAL A 176 5.11 -6.18 -14.49
N GLY A 177 5.60 -4.94 -14.48
CA GLY A 177 6.57 -4.46 -15.47
C GLY A 177 7.93 -5.15 -15.41
N ARG A 178 8.34 -5.67 -14.24
CA ARG A 178 9.60 -6.44 -14.12
C ARG A 178 9.56 -7.81 -14.81
N SER A 179 8.40 -8.25 -15.25
CA SER A 179 8.19 -9.54 -15.91
C SER A 179 7.80 -9.42 -17.39
N ALA A 180 7.83 -8.21 -17.96
CA ALA A 180 7.36 -7.94 -19.33
C ALA A 180 8.53 -7.68 -20.30
N ASP A 181 8.44 -8.23 -21.52
CA ASP A 181 9.41 -8.03 -22.61
C ASP A 181 8.86 -7.12 -23.73
N GLY A 182 9.75 -6.40 -24.41
CA GLY A 182 9.45 -5.66 -25.65
C GLY A 182 8.43 -4.52 -25.48
N ASP A 183 7.51 -4.39 -26.44
CA ASP A 183 6.50 -3.31 -26.49
C ASP A 183 5.58 -3.26 -25.26
N VAL A 184 5.41 -4.39 -24.57
CA VAL A 184 4.62 -4.49 -23.33
C VAL A 184 5.31 -3.72 -22.20
N ALA A 185 6.64 -3.73 -22.15
CA ALA A 185 7.41 -2.98 -21.16
C ALA A 185 7.23 -1.47 -21.34
N GLU A 186 7.27 -0.97 -22.59
CA GLU A 186 7.12 0.46 -22.89
C GLU A 186 5.73 0.99 -22.48
N ALA A 187 4.65 0.30 -22.86
CA ALA A 187 3.30 0.66 -22.45
C ALA A 187 3.12 0.63 -20.92
N GLN A 188 3.82 -0.30 -20.26
CA GLN A 188 3.82 -0.41 -18.81
C GLN A 188 4.57 0.75 -18.14
N PHE A 189 5.73 1.14 -18.66
CA PHE A 189 6.49 2.31 -18.16
C PHE A 189 5.66 3.59 -18.28
N GLN A 190 4.96 3.79 -19.39
CA GLN A 190 4.05 4.92 -19.58
C GLN A 190 2.90 4.90 -18.56
N SER A 191 2.37 3.72 -18.24
CA SER A 191 1.34 3.55 -17.21
C SER A 191 1.87 3.84 -15.81
N VAL A 192 3.09 3.40 -15.48
CA VAL A 192 3.76 3.72 -14.21
C VAL A 192 3.97 5.23 -14.08
N ALA A 193 4.52 5.89 -15.10
CA ALA A 193 4.74 7.33 -15.09
C ALA A 193 3.44 8.12 -14.95
N SER A 194 2.38 7.71 -15.67
CA SER A 194 1.05 8.32 -15.58
C SER A 194 0.46 8.15 -14.18
N CYS A 195 0.59 6.95 -13.60
CA CYS A 195 0.14 6.65 -12.25
C CYS A 195 0.89 7.46 -11.19
N MET A 196 2.22 7.58 -11.30
CA MET A 196 3.02 8.42 -10.39
C MET A 196 2.60 9.88 -10.48
N LYS A 197 2.40 10.42 -11.69
CA LYS A 197 1.94 11.80 -11.87
C LYS A 197 0.58 12.04 -11.23
N ALA A 198 -0.37 11.13 -11.44
CA ALA A 198 -1.70 11.21 -10.83
C ALA A 198 -1.62 11.16 -9.30
N LEU A 199 -0.78 10.27 -8.76
CA LEU A 199 -0.54 10.11 -7.33
C LEU A 199 0.05 11.37 -6.68
N PHE A 200 1.06 12.00 -7.30
CA PHE A 200 1.64 13.24 -6.79
C PHE A 200 0.65 14.40 -6.85
N ALA A 201 -0.10 14.53 -7.95
CA ALA A 201 -1.13 15.55 -8.08
C ALA A 201 -2.24 15.37 -7.02
N TYR A 202 -2.66 14.13 -6.78
CA TYR A 202 -3.63 13.82 -5.73
C TYR A 202 -3.09 14.16 -4.34
N THR A 203 -1.85 13.75 -4.04
CA THR A 203 -1.20 14.04 -2.76
C THR A 203 -1.11 15.55 -2.52
N ALA A 204 -0.64 16.31 -3.51
CA ALA A 204 -0.53 17.76 -3.40
C ALA A 204 -1.87 18.48 -3.20
N ALA A 205 -2.97 17.93 -3.74
CA ALA A 205 -4.31 18.50 -3.60
C ALA A 205 -4.97 18.22 -2.24
N HIS A 206 -4.56 17.16 -1.53
CA HIS A 206 -5.27 16.66 -0.35
C HIS A 206 -4.44 16.62 0.93
N PHE A 207 -3.12 16.77 0.84
CA PHE A 207 -2.18 16.60 1.94
C PHE A 207 -1.19 17.78 2.02
N PRO A 208 -0.57 18.03 3.18
CA PRO A 208 0.47 19.06 3.29
C PRO A 208 1.65 18.76 2.37
N PHE A 209 2.40 19.79 1.97
CA PHE A 209 3.55 19.63 1.07
C PHE A 209 4.61 18.64 1.59
N SER A 210 4.79 18.53 2.91
CA SER A 210 5.68 17.54 3.54
C SER A 210 5.32 16.10 3.15
N ALA A 211 4.02 15.80 2.96
CA ALA A 211 3.57 14.50 2.50
C ALA A 211 4.00 14.19 1.06
N VAL A 212 4.03 15.20 0.19
CA VAL A 212 4.50 15.05 -1.20
C VAL A 212 5.98 14.68 -1.22
N LEU A 213 6.79 15.36 -0.39
CA LEU A 213 8.22 15.07 -0.26
C LEU A 213 8.48 13.67 0.31
N ALA A 214 7.78 13.31 1.38
CA ALA A 214 7.89 12.00 2.00
C ALA A 214 7.52 10.89 1.01
N LEU A 215 6.41 11.07 0.28
CA LEU A 215 5.98 10.13 -0.74
C LEU A 215 7.01 9.98 -1.86
N ALA A 216 7.60 11.08 -2.32
CA ALA A 216 8.63 11.05 -3.35
C ALA A 216 9.89 10.30 -2.90
N SER A 217 10.30 10.51 -1.65
CA SER A 217 11.40 9.78 -1.03
C SER A 217 11.09 8.28 -0.95
N SER A 218 9.90 7.91 -0.47
CA SER A 218 9.43 6.52 -0.38
C SER A 218 9.37 5.79 -1.73
N LEU A 219 9.10 6.52 -2.82
CA LEU A 219 9.06 5.98 -4.19
C LEU A 219 10.41 6.05 -4.91
N GLY A 220 11.46 6.59 -4.29
CA GLY A 220 12.80 6.71 -4.87
C GLY A 220 12.93 7.79 -5.95
N GLY A 221 12.09 8.83 -5.91
CA GLY A 221 11.99 9.85 -6.94
C GLY A 221 12.12 11.28 -6.40
N GLU A 222 13.29 11.67 -5.87
CA GLU A 222 13.52 13.06 -5.44
C GLU A 222 13.47 14.05 -6.63
N ASP A 223 13.84 13.61 -7.84
CA ASP A 223 13.87 14.45 -9.05
C ASP A 223 12.48 14.72 -9.68
N ALA A 224 11.45 13.94 -9.31
CA ALA A 224 10.13 14.02 -9.92
C ALA A 224 9.26 15.17 -9.40
N VAL A 225 9.46 15.58 -8.13
CA VAL A 225 8.65 16.64 -7.47
C VAL A 225 9.08 18.04 -7.88
N MET A 226 10.34 18.24 -8.25
CA MET A 226 10.89 19.57 -8.57
C MET A 226 10.56 20.05 -9.99
N ARG A 227 9.83 19.27 -10.79
CA ARG A 227 9.50 19.58 -12.20
C ARG A 227 8.00 19.65 -12.52
N SER A 228 7.12 19.46 -11.53
CA SER A 228 5.66 19.54 -11.65
C SER A 228 5.12 20.84 -11.08
#